data_AF-A0A2E4SA86-F1
#
_entry.id   AF-A0A2E4SA86-F1
#
_cell.length_a   1.000
_cell.length_b   1.000
_cell.length_c   1.000
_cell.angle_alpha   90.00
_cell.angle_beta   90.00
_cell.angle_gamma   90.00
#
_symmetry.space_group_name_H-M   'P 1'
#
loop_
_entity.id
_entity.type
_entity.pdbx_description
1 polymer ?
#
loop_
_entity_poly.entity_id
_entity_poly.type
_entity_poly.pdbx_seq_one_letter_code
_entity_poly.pdbx_strand_id
1 'polypeptide(L)'
;MPLIVQGQDPSFISTFEFGQKPFIVNELDISLTYLDESPSPDYFTTNFSLEPSSTVFYFSVGAMQDNFREKHLIGLKFDMFYKGMFGFNFDFYGGYMLNIGDRFKFGPKLDVTFLCIANKKIGEIQNNSGYIQVNDTRFYDEEVDVSFQNIWFGLKPSLFTSLKFNRSFSVYANVGYSLNASLVNINFKGDGIDDNENTSASENLNAENLTFDITYPQDIQDPKKEAKVGFNGLYFSFGVSVNIFHFFE
;
A
#
# COMPACT_ATOMS: atom_id res chain seq x y z
N MET A 1 42.61 -16.09 -31.92
CA MET A 1 42.36 -15.52 -30.58
C MET A 1 40.87 -15.58 -30.32
N PRO A 2 40.38 -16.28 -29.29
CA PRO A 2 38.96 -16.22 -28.92
C PRO A 2 38.70 -14.91 -28.18
N LEU A 3 37.68 -14.18 -28.62
CA LEU A 3 37.17 -12.98 -27.98
C LEU A 3 36.40 -13.43 -26.72
N ILE A 4 37.03 -13.32 -25.55
CA ILE A 4 36.33 -13.49 -24.27
C ILE A 4 35.47 -12.25 -24.09
N VAL A 5 34.18 -12.35 -24.46
CA VAL A 5 33.17 -11.39 -24.03
C VAL A 5 32.95 -11.65 -22.55
N GLN A 6 33.66 -10.92 -21.68
CA GLN A 6 33.33 -10.86 -20.25
C GLN A 6 31.86 -10.46 -20.14
N GLY A 7 31.01 -11.41 -19.74
CA GLY A 7 29.62 -11.13 -19.41
C GLY A 7 29.61 -10.18 -18.21
N GLN A 8 28.87 -9.08 -18.30
CA GLN A 8 28.49 -8.35 -17.10
C GLN A 8 27.53 -9.25 -16.32
N ASP A 9 27.96 -9.70 -15.16
CA ASP A 9 27.11 -10.46 -14.25
C ASP A 9 25.89 -9.62 -13.82
N PRO A 10 24.74 -10.26 -13.54
CA PRO A 10 23.58 -9.55 -13.04
C PRO A 10 23.89 -8.78 -11.77
N SER A 11 23.95 -7.45 -11.86
CA SER A 11 24.00 -6.61 -10.67
C SER A 11 22.58 -6.42 -10.15
N PHE A 12 22.33 -6.95 -8.95
CA PHE A 12 21.19 -6.51 -8.15
C PHE A 12 21.53 -5.16 -7.53
N ILE A 13 20.62 -4.21 -7.68
CA ILE A 13 20.78 -2.85 -7.20
C ILE A 13 19.66 -2.58 -6.21
N SER A 14 20.03 -2.27 -4.97
CA SER A 14 19.08 -1.85 -3.95
C SER A 14 18.69 -0.40 -4.19
N THR A 15 17.41 -0.09 -4.07
CA THR A 15 16.86 1.23 -4.31
C THR A 15 16.19 1.75 -3.05
N PHE A 16 16.49 2.99 -2.68
CA PHE A 16 15.82 3.71 -1.60
C PHE A 16 15.17 4.96 -2.18
N GLU A 17 13.89 5.16 -1.90
CA GLU A 17 13.07 6.21 -2.52
C GLU A 17 12.30 6.98 -1.45
N PHE A 18 12.19 8.28 -1.63
CA PHE A 18 11.24 9.12 -0.92
C PHE A 18 10.43 9.91 -1.95
N GLY A 19 9.12 10.00 -1.73
CA GLY A 19 8.24 10.66 -2.69
C GLY A 19 6.92 11.09 -2.09
N GLN A 20 6.11 11.70 -2.95
CA GLN A 20 4.73 12.06 -2.65
C GLN A 20 3.84 11.35 -3.66
N LYS A 21 2.78 10.71 -3.17
CA LYS A 21 1.79 10.02 -3.98
C LYS A 21 0.39 10.54 -3.66
N PRO A 22 -0.57 10.42 -4.59
CA PRO A 22 -1.96 10.76 -4.31
C PRO A 22 -2.47 9.90 -3.15
N PHE A 23 -3.15 10.54 -2.22
CA PHE A 23 -3.92 9.88 -1.17
C PHE A 23 -5.11 10.78 -0.93
N ILE A 24 -6.11 10.57 -1.78
CA ILE A 24 -7.35 11.33 -1.80
C ILE A 24 -8.23 10.72 -0.73
N VAL A 25 -8.53 11.53 0.27
CA VAL A 25 -9.45 11.25 1.37
C VAL A 25 -10.34 12.46 1.46
N ASN A 26 -11.65 12.28 1.30
CA ASN A 26 -12.62 13.31 1.63
C ASN A 26 -12.81 13.36 3.14
N GLU A 27 -13.16 14.53 3.69
CA GLU A 27 -13.48 14.64 5.12
C GLU A 27 -14.75 13.83 5.42
N LEU A 28 -14.59 12.78 6.23
CA LEU A 28 -15.67 11.88 6.61
C LEU A 28 -15.74 11.81 8.13
N ASP A 29 -16.87 12.22 8.72
CA ASP A 29 -17.22 11.83 10.08
C ASP A 29 -18.07 10.58 10.00
N ILE A 30 -17.55 9.46 10.50
CA ILE A 30 -18.17 8.15 10.36
C ILE A 30 -18.68 7.70 11.72
N SER A 31 -19.95 7.34 11.77
CA SER A 31 -20.53 6.54 12.85
C SER A 31 -20.65 5.10 12.35
N LEU A 32 -20.06 4.19 13.10
CA LEU A 32 -20.05 2.77 12.77
C LEU A 32 -20.65 1.99 13.93
N THR A 33 -21.64 1.16 13.61
CA THR A 33 -22.18 0.16 14.51
C THR A 33 -22.04 -1.21 13.88
N TYR A 34 -21.52 -2.17 14.63
CA TYR A 34 -21.38 -3.57 14.23
C TYR A 34 -22.01 -4.46 15.30
N LEU A 35 -22.72 -5.49 14.84
CA LEU A 35 -23.28 -6.55 15.66
C LEU A 35 -22.66 -7.87 15.21
N ASP A 36 -21.98 -8.57 16.10
CA ASP A 36 -21.34 -9.85 15.75
C ASP A 36 -22.38 -10.97 15.51
N GLU A 37 -21.99 -12.08 14.90
CA GLU A 37 -22.92 -13.18 14.56
C GLU A 37 -22.91 -14.34 15.58
N SER A 38 -22.42 -14.11 16.80
CA SER A 38 -22.41 -15.13 17.85
C SER A 38 -23.83 -15.40 18.37
N PRO A 39 -24.07 -16.55 19.05
CA PRO A 39 -25.38 -16.85 19.64
C PRO A 39 -25.83 -15.86 20.72
N SER A 40 -24.89 -15.11 21.31
CA SER A 40 -25.16 -14.07 22.30
C SER A 40 -24.49 -12.77 21.82
N PRO A 41 -25.12 -12.03 20.91
CA PRO A 41 -24.41 -11.01 20.15
C PRO A 41 -23.84 -9.86 20.99
N ASP A 42 -22.60 -9.49 20.69
CA ASP A 42 -21.87 -8.33 21.20
C ASP A 42 -21.98 -7.15 20.21
N TYR A 43 -22.11 -5.94 20.76
CA TYR A 43 -22.25 -4.71 19.99
C TYR A 43 -20.99 -3.87 20.06
N PHE A 44 -20.56 -3.35 18.92
CA PHE A 44 -19.52 -2.34 18.81
C PHE A 44 -20.10 -1.07 18.20
N THR A 45 -19.83 0.08 18.81
CA THR A 45 -20.18 1.38 18.23
C THR A 45 -19.04 2.35 18.43
N THR A 46 -18.62 2.99 17.35
CA THR A 46 -17.54 3.97 17.36
C THR A 46 -17.83 5.12 16.41
N ASN A 47 -17.28 6.29 16.74
CA ASN A 47 -17.24 7.44 15.84
C ASN A 47 -15.77 7.73 15.52
N PHE A 48 -15.43 7.84 14.24
CA PHE A 48 -14.09 8.20 13.82
C PHE A 48 -14.12 9.11 12.60
N SER A 49 -13.11 9.98 12.49
CA SER A 49 -12.96 10.86 11.35
C SER A 49 -11.80 10.45 10.44
N LEU A 50 -11.93 10.71 9.15
CA LEU A 50 -10.83 10.63 8.19
C LEU A 50 -10.40 12.04 7.80
N GLU A 51 -9.15 12.39 8.11
CA GLU A 51 -8.61 13.71 7.79
C GLU A 51 -8.52 13.90 6.28
N PRO A 52 -9.03 15.03 5.74
CA PRO A 52 -8.98 15.27 4.32
C PRO A 52 -7.55 15.34 3.83
N SER A 53 -7.31 14.71 2.68
CA SER A 53 -5.99 14.63 2.08
C SER A 53 -6.11 14.57 0.57
N SER A 54 -5.17 15.17 -0.13
CA SER A 54 -4.93 14.94 -1.56
C SER A 54 -3.69 14.09 -1.82
N THR A 55 -2.76 14.03 -0.86
CA THR A 55 -1.44 13.42 -1.02
C THR A 55 -0.85 12.92 0.28
N VAL A 56 0.05 11.95 0.19
CA VAL A 56 0.86 11.45 1.30
C VAL A 56 2.32 11.29 0.90
N PHE A 57 3.23 11.54 1.84
CA PHE A 57 4.64 11.18 1.67
C PHE A 57 4.84 9.69 1.93
N TYR A 58 5.69 9.07 1.13
CA TYR A 58 6.03 7.67 1.30
C TYR A 58 7.54 7.48 1.24
N PHE A 59 7.98 6.42 1.89
CA PHE A 59 9.33 5.88 1.79
C PHE A 59 9.25 4.54 1.07
N SER A 60 10.26 4.18 0.27
CA SER A 60 10.31 2.88 -0.36
C SER A 60 11.68 2.24 -0.31
N VAL A 61 11.68 0.92 -0.20
CA VAL A 61 12.84 0.05 -0.40
C VAL A 61 12.54 -0.89 -1.54
N GLY A 62 13.48 -1.07 -2.44
CA GLY A 62 13.32 -1.98 -3.58
C GLY A 62 14.61 -2.63 -4.00
N ALA A 63 14.47 -3.56 -4.94
CA ALA A 63 15.57 -4.17 -5.65
C ALA A 63 15.25 -4.16 -7.14
N MET A 64 16.18 -3.66 -7.95
CA MET A 64 16.13 -3.81 -9.41
C MET A 64 17.25 -4.72 -9.88
N GLN A 65 16.94 -5.49 -10.91
CA GLN A 65 17.94 -6.10 -11.75
C GLN A 65 18.15 -5.21 -12.97
N ASP A 66 19.31 -4.57 -13.01
CA ASP A 66 19.83 -3.88 -14.19
C ASP A 66 20.74 -4.85 -14.94
N ASN A 67 20.16 -5.94 -15.45
CA ASN A 67 20.92 -6.84 -16.31
C ASN A 67 20.06 -7.63 -17.28
N PHE A 68 19.79 -6.99 -18.40
CA PHE A 68 19.69 -7.64 -19.71
C PHE A 68 20.55 -6.78 -20.63
N ARG A 69 21.27 -7.40 -21.58
CA ARG A 69 22.14 -6.73 -22.57
C ARG A 69 21.46 -5.58 -23.37
N GLU A 70 20.17 -5.36 -23.15
CA GLU A 70 19.29 -4.45 -23.86
C GLU A 70 18.39 -3.76 -22.84
N LYS A 71 18.55 -2.44 -22.69
CA LYS A 71 17.52 -1.40 -22.52
C LYS A 71 16.30 -1.68 -21.61
N HIS A 72 16.34 -2.66 -20.70
CA HIS A 72 15.19 -3.10 -19.91
C HIS A 72 15.51 -3.07 -18.43
N LEU A 73 14.55 -2.53 -17.67
CA LEU A 73 14.56 -2.42 -16.22
C LEU A 73 13.50 -3.37 -15.69
N ILE A 74 13.83 -4.20 -14.70
CA ILE A 74 12.84 -4.92 -13.90
C ILE A 74 13.18 -4.83 -12.42
N GLY A 75 12.16 -4.83 -11.56
CA GLY A 75 12.39 -4.82 -10.13
C GLY A 75 11.14 -4.96 -9.28
N LEU A 76 11.37 -5.01 -7.98
CA LEU A 76 10.37 -5.06 -6.92
C LEU A 76 10.56 -3.87 -5.99
N LYS A 77 9.46 -3.38 -5.43
CA LYS A 77 9.45 -2.23 -4.52
C LYS A 77 8.41 -2.41 -3.41
N PHE A 78 8.78 -2.00 -2.22
CA PHE A 78 7.91 -1.91 -1.06
C PHE A 78 7.79 -0.44 -0.62
N ASP A 79 6.60 0.14 -0.76
CA ASP A 79 6.32 1.49 -0.27
C ASP A 79 5.70 1.42 1.14
N MET A 80 6.01 2.38 1.99
CA MET A 80 5.40 2.60 3.31
C MET A 80 5.00 4.07 3.45
N PHE A 81 3.86 4.34 4.07
CA PHE A 81 3.40 5.69 4.36
C PHE A 81 2.53 5.75 5.62
N TYR A 82 2.40 6.95 6.18
CA TYR A 82 1.50 7.22 7.30
C TYR A 82 0.82 8.57 7.10
N LYS A 83 -0.52 8.59 7.15
CA LYS A 83 -1.35 9.80 7.23
C LYS A 83 -2.75 9.46 7.72
N GLY A 84 -2.95 9.45 9.03
CA GLY A 84 -4.18 8.98 9.68
C GLY A 84 -4.43 7.47 9.54
N MET A 85 -3.83 6.83 8.55
CA MET A 85 -3.74 5.39 8.32
C MET A 85 -2.28 5.03 8.08
N PHE A 86 -1.84 3.88 8.58
CA PHE A 86 -0.58 3.28 8.16
C PHE A 86 -0.84 2.38 6.97
N GLY A 87 -0.06 2.51 5.90
CA GLY A 87 -0.22 1.68 4.73
C GLY A 87 1.08 1.31 4.04
N PHE A 88 1.02 0.22 3.30
CA PHE A 88 2.13 -0.27 2.50
C PHE A 88 1.67 -0.78 1.14
N ASN A 89 2.61 -0.83 0.20
CA ASN A 89 2.38 -1.31 -1.16
C ASN A 89 3.49 -2.25 -1.58
N PHE A 90 3.14 -3.34 -2.24
CA PHE A 90 4.10 -4.18 -2.97
C PHE A 90 3.90 -4.02 -4.47
N ASP A 91 4.92 -3.48 -5.12
CA ASP A 91 4.94 -3.21 -6.55
C ASP A 91 5.98 -4.07 -7.27
N PHE A 92 5.62 -4.60 -8.44
CA PHE A 92 6.56 -5.04 -9.45
C PHE A 92 6.62 -3.99 -10.55
N TYR A 93 7.81 -3.68 -11.05
CA TYR A 93 7.93 -2.73 -12.14
C TYR A 93 8.79 -3.26 -13.28
N GLY A 94 8.40 -2.85 -14.48
CA GLY A 94 9.14 -3.09 -15.71
C GLY A 94 9.26 -1.79 -16.49
N GLY A 95 10.38 -1.57 -17.15
CA GLY A 95 10.61 -0.34 -17.91
C GLY A 95 11.59 -0.51 -19.05
N TYR A 96 11.67 0.55 -19.87
CA TYR A 96 12.62 0.65 -20.96
C TYR A 96 13.58 1.81 -20.70
N MET A 97 14.87 1.56 -20.86
CA MET A 97 15.95 2.48 -20.55
C MET A 97 16.63 2.95 -21.83
N LEU A 98 16.63 4.27 -22.01
CA LEU A 98 17.41 4.98 -23.00
C LEU A 98 18.64 5.56 -22.32
N ASN A 99 19.82 5.14 -22.79
CA ASN A 99 21.09 5.66 -22.30
C ASN A 99 21.49 6.90 -23.12
N ILE A 100 21.76 8.02 -22.44
CA ILE A 100 22.39 9.20 -23.03
C ILE A 100 23.83 9.26 -22.48
N GLY A 101 24.76 8.71 -23.26
CA GLY A 101 26.14 8.48 -22.80
C GLY A 101 26.20 7.44 -21.67
N ASP A 102 27.28 7.49 -20.88
CA ASP A 102 27.59 6.45 -19.89
C ASP A 102 26.96 6.70 -18.51
N ARG A 103 26.45 7.91 -18.28
CA ARG A 103 26.03 8.37 -16.94
C ARG A 103 24.55 8.64 -16.80
N PHE A 104 23.85 8.95 -17.88
CA PHE A 104 22.46 9.35 -17.82
C PHE A 104 21.56 8.28 -18.46
N LYS A 105 20.54 7.86 -17.73
CA LYS A 105 19.50 6.95 -18.22
C LYS A 105 18.14 7.60 -18.03
N PHE A 106 17.21 7.37 -18.95
CA PHE A 106 15.83 7.78 -18.78
C PHE A 106 14.89 6.85 -19.53
N GLY A 107 13.60 6.87 -19.22
CA GLY A 107 12.62 6.21 -20.05
C GLY A 107 11.32 5.90 -19.35
N PRO A 108 10.39 5.23 -20.05
CA PRO A 108 9.14 4.82 -19.48
C PRO A 108 9.30 3.61 -18.57
N LYS A 109 8.48 3.58 -17.52
CA LYS A 109 8.33 2.48 -16.58
C LYS A 109 6.84 2.28 -16.29
N LEU A 110 6.47 1.05 -15.98
CA LEU A 110 5.15 0.70 -15.46
C LEU A 110 5.35 -0.07 -14.17
N ASP A 111 4.80 0.43 -13.08
CA ASP A 111 4.69 -0.30 -11.82
C ASP A 111 3.28 -0.92 -11.75
N VAL A 112 3.22 -2.20 -11.38
CA VAL A 112 2.00 -2.97 -11.13
C VAL A 112 1.94 -3.24 -9.64
N THR A 113 0.88 -2.76 -9.01
CA THR A 113 0.64 -2.86 -7.59
C THR A 113 -0.23 -4.09 -7.32
N PHE A 114 0.34 -5.13 -6.69
CA PHE A 114 -0.34 -6.41 -6.47
C PHE A 114 -1.11 -6.49 -5.15
N LEU A 115 -0.52 -5.98 -4.08
CA LEU A 115 -1.12 -6.00 -2.76
C LEU A 115 -0.80 -4.69 -2.05
N CYS A 116 -1.85 -3.99 -1.65
CA CYS A 116 -1.73 -2.84 -0.78
C CYS A 116 -2.80 -2.86 0.26
N ILE A 117 -2.43 -2.44 1.45
CA ILE A 117 -3.33 -2.32 2.58
C ILE A 117 -2.96 -1.04 3.33
N ALA A 118 -3.99 -0.28 3.72
CA ALA A 118 -3.90 0.79 4.67
C ALA A 118 -4.92 0.54 5.76
N ASN A 119 -4.49 0.60 7.01
CA ASN A 119 -5.35 0.37 8.17
C ASN A 119 -5.35 1.58 9.09
N LYS A 120 -6.51 1.85 9.68
CA LYS A 120 -6.69 2.74 10.82
C LYS A 120 -7.44 1.97 11.89
N LYS A 121 -6.85 1.81 13.08
CA LYS A 121 -7.54 1.26 14.25
C LYS A 121 -8.67 2.21 14.64
N ILE A 122 -9.88 1.69 14.81
CA ILE A 122 -11.09 2.47 15.13
C ILE A 122 -11.73 2.08 16.47
N GLY A 123 -11.26 0.99 17.09
CA GLY A 123 -11.67 0.57 18.42
C GLY A 123 -11.45 -0.93 18.63
N GLU A 124 -12.10 -1.47 19.65
CA GLU A 124 -12.09 -2.90 20.01
C GLU A 124 -13.51 -3.34 20.36
N ILE A 125 -13.87 -4.59 20.04
CA ILE A 125 -15.08 -5.24 20.54
C ILE A 125 -14.72 -6.00 21.80
N GLN A 126 -15.49 -5.76 22.87
CA GLN A 126 -15.34 -6.44 24.14
C GLN A 126 -16.16 -7.72 24.11
N ASN A 127 -15.51 -8.87 24.30
CA ASN A 127 -16.15 -10.18 24.29
C ASN A 127 -16.86 -10.41 25.63
N ASN A 128 -18.18 -10.35 25.64
CA ASN A 128 -18.98 -10.66 26.84
C ASN A 128 -19.62 -12.06 26.75
N SER A 129 -19.34 -12.80 25.68
CA SER A 129 -20.11 -13.94 25.22
C SER A 129 -19.27 -15.19 24.90
N GLY A 130 -18.11 -15.37 25.51
CA GLY A 130 -17.28 -16.59 25.33
C GLY A 130 -16.59 -16.71 23.97
N TYR A 131 -17.13 -16.10 22.90
CA TYR A 131 -16.43 -15.77 21.66
C TYR A 131 -17.20 -14.70 20.87
N ILE A 132 -16.46 -13.86 20.16
CA ILE A 132 -17.01 -12.98 19.13
C ILE A 132 -16.97 -13.73 17.80
N GLN A 133 -18.04 -13.68 17.02
CA GLN A 133 -18.08 -14.27 15.68
C GLN A 133 -18.18 -13.20 14.60
N VAL A 134 -17.31 -13.29 13.60
CA VAL A 134 -17.34 -12.48 12.38
C VAL A 134 -17.33 -13.43 11.17
N ASN A 135 -18.45 -13.52 10.46
CA ASN A 135 -18.72 -14.53 9.45
C ASN A 135 -18.51 -15.96 10.00
N ASP A 136 -17.60 -16.72 9.38
CA ASP A 136 -17.23 -18.08 9.82
C ASP A 136 -16.05 -18.08 10.82
N THR A 137 -15.55 -16.91 11.21
CA THR A 137 -14.37 -16.76 12.07
C THR A 137 -14.79 -16.47 13.50
N ARG A 138 -14.17 -17.16 14.46
CA ARG A 138 -14.43 -16.98 15.89
C ARG A 138 -13.18 -16.47 16.58
N PHE A 139 -13.37 -15.48 17.44
CA PHE A 139 -12.33 -14.87 18.26
C PHE A 139 -12.64 -15.14 19.72
N TYR A 140 -11.68 -15.68 20.46
CA TYR A 140 -11.84 -16.03 21.88
C TYR A 140 -11.17 -15.04 22.83
N ASP A 141 -10.49 -14.02 22.28
CA ASP A 141 -9.92 -12.91 23.04
C ASP A 141 -10.98 -12.16 23.86
N GLU A 142 -10.53 -11.55 24.96
CA GLU A 142 -11.31 -10.58 25.72
C GLU A 142 -11.64 -9.34 24.86
N GLU A 143 -10.72 -8.95 23.97
CA GLU A 143 -10.82 -7.76 23.13
C GLU A 143 -10.43 -8.08 21.68
N VAL A 144 -11.31 -7.78 20.73
CA VAL A 144 -11.04 -7.95 19.29
C VAL A 144 -10.82 -6.59 18.65
N ASP A 145 -9.62 -6.38 18.11
CA ASP A 145 -9.24 -5.14 17.42
C ASP A 145 -10.11 -4.91 16.17
N VAL A 146 -10.68 -3.71 16.06
CA VAL A 146 -11.45 -3.27 14.89
C VAL A 146 -10.70 -2.17 14.14
N SER A 147 -10.51 -2.36 12.84
CA SER A 147 -9.81 -1.41 11.96
C SER A 147 -10.61 -1.09 10.70
N PHE A 148 -10.61 0.18 10.32
CA PHE A 148 -11.02 0.60 8.98
C PHE A 148 -9.88 0.31 8.01
N GLN A 149 -10.16 -0.53 7.01
CA GLN A 149 -9.17 -1.06 6.08
C GLN A 149 -9.49 -0.62 4.65
N ASN A 150 -8.47 -0.14 3.94
CA ASN A 150 -8.51 0.06 2.51
C ASN A 150 -7.50 -0.88 1.83
N ILE A 151 -7.98 -1.73 0.93
CA ILE A 151 -7.18 -2.57 0.06
C ILE A 151 -7.22 -1.99 -1.35
N TRP A 152 -6.08 -1.89 -2.03
CA TRP A 152 -6.09 -1.45 -3.43
C TRP A 152 -5.09 -2.18 -4.31
N PHE A 153 -5.41 -2.17 -5.60
CA PHE A 153 -4.58 -2.65 -6.70
C PHE A 153 -4.52 -1.58 -7.77
N GLY A 154 -3.46 -1.58 -8.57
CA GLY A 154 -3.31 -0.51 -9.55
C GLY A 154 -2.11 -0.61 -10.46
N LEU A 155 -2.05 0.38 -11.35
CA LEU A 155 -1.02 0.58 -12.35
C LEU A 155 -0.45 1.99 -12.19
N LYS A 156 0.87 2.13 -12.28
CA LYS A 156 1.56 3.41 -12.19
C LYS A 156 2.48 3.61 -13.40
N PRO A 157 1.94 4.01 -14.57
CA PRO A 157 2.78 4.46 -15.67
C PRO A 157 3.59 5.68 -15.24
N SER A 158 4.90 5.66 -15.51
CA SER A 158 5.82 6.72 -15.13
C SER A 158 6.96 6.91 -16.13
N LEU A 159 7.60 8.07 -16.02
CA LEU A 159 8.90 8.35 -16.58
C LEU A 159 9.91 8.38 -15.45
N PHE A 160 11.02 7.69 -15.65
CA PHE A 160 12.14 7.72 -14.73
C PHE A 160 13.35 8.38 -15.39
N THR A 161 14.21 8.95 -14.56
CA THR A 161 15.54 9.42 -14.92
C THR A 161 16.53 8.94 -13.88
N SER A 162 17.75 8.61 -14.30
CA SER A 162 18.83 8.19 -13.41
C SER A 162 20.16 8.79 -13.85
N LEU A 163 20.90 9.31 -12.87
CA LEU A 163 22.25 9.83 -13.03
C LEU A 163 23.22 8.98 -12.21
N LYS A 164 24.11 8.29 -12.91
CA LYS A 164 25.18 7.48 -12.36
C LYS A 164 26.39 8.35 -12.02
N PHE A 165 26.80 8.35 -10.76
CA PHE A 165 28.01 9.03 -10.31
C PHE A 165 29.23 8.13 -10.40
N ASN A 166 29.09 6.86 -9.99
CA ASN A 166 30.13 5.84 -10.08
C ASN A 166 29.51 4.46 -10.33
N ARG A 167 30.31 3.38 -10.30
CA ARG A 167 29.80 2.02 -10.59
C ARG A 167 28.78 1.52 -9.56
N SER A 168 28.86 2.03 -8.34
CA SER A 168 28.11 1.55 -7.18
C SER A 168 26.95 2.46 -6.76
N PHE A 169 26.89 3.68 -7.29
CA PHE A 169 25.96 4.72 -6.83
C PHE A 169 25.36 5.52 -7.98
N SER A 170 24.03 5.63 -7.95
CA SER A 170 23.24 6.48 -8.84
C SER A 170 22.14 7.17 -8.05
N VAL A 171 21.73 8.34 -8.50
CA VAL A 171 20.47 8.98 -8.08
C VAL A 171 19.43 8.77 -9.18
N TYR A 172 18.16 8.76 -8.81
CA TYR A 172 17.08 8.70 -9.78
C TYR A 172 15.87 9.51 -9.30
N ALA A 173 15.01 9.85 -10.25
CA ALA A 173 13.73 10.50 -9.99
C ALA A 173 12.66 9.85 -10.86
N ASN A 174 11.43 9.83 -10.35
CA ASN A 174 10.26 9.36 -11.10
C ASN A 174 9.18 10.43 -11.08
N VAL A 175 8.46 10.52 -12.19
CA VAL A 175 7.18 11.24 -12.28
C VAL A 175 6.20 10.34 -13.00
N GLY A 176 5.01 10.18 -12.45
CA GLY A 176 4.01 9.29 -13.03
C GLY A 176 2.61 9.60 -12.58
N TYR A 177 1.69 8.76 -13.06
CA TYR A 177 0.29 8.82 -12.68
C TYR A 177 -0.12 7.46 -12.12
N SER A 178 -0.78 7.47 -10.98
CA SER A 178 -1.23 6.31 -10.25
C SER A 178 -2.70 6.06 -10.58
N LEU A 179 -3.05 4.85 -11.02
CA LEU A 179 -4.39 4.40 -11.38
C LEU A 179 -4.74 3.19 -10.53
N ASN A 180 -5.63 3.34 -9.57
CA ASN A 180 -5.98 2.32 -8.59
C ASN A 180 -7.49 2.14 -8.47
N ALA A 181 -7.86 0.92 -8.17
CA ALA A 181 -9.17 0.57 -7.65
C ALA A 181 -8.99 0.15 -6.19
N SER A 182 -9.85 0.66 -5.32
CA SER A 182 -9.86 0.39 -3.88
C SER A 182 -11.12 -0.35 -3.46
N LEU A 183 -10.96 -1.15 -2.42
CA LEU A 183 -12.00 -1.81 -1.66
C LEU A 183 -11.84 -1.40 -0.21
N VAL A 184 -12.95 -1.03 0.43
CA VAL A 184 -12.95 -0.57 1.81
C VAL A 184 -13.77 -1.53 2.64
N ASN A 185 -13.18 -2.03 3.72
CA ASN A 185 -13.74 -3.05 4.60
C ASN A 185 -13.49 -2.67 6.06
N ILE A 186 -14.18 -3.35 6.97
CA ILE A 186 -13.84 -3.38 8.39
C ILE A 186 -13.07 -4.67 8.66
N ASN A 187 -11.91 -4.57 9.28
CA ASN A 187 -11.05 -5.69 9.61
C ASN A 187 -11.06 -5.93 11.12
N PHE A 188 -11.23 -7.18 11.51
CA PHE A 188 -11.21 -7.68 12.88
C PHE A 188 -9.95 -8.50 13.10
N LYS A 189 -9.29 -8.35 14.25
CA LYS A 189 -8.09 -9.12 14.61
C LYS A 189 -8.10 -9.49 16.10
N GLY A 190 -7.75 -10.73 16.40
CA GLY A 190 -7.61 -11.28 17.75
C GLY A 190 -7.12 -12.72 17.69
N ASP A 191 -7.16 -13.45 18.80
CA ASP A 191 -6.78 -14.85 18.88
C ASP A 191 -7.97 -15.80 18.63
N GLY A 192 -7.64 -16.94 18.01
CA GLY A 192 -8.54 -18.05 17.71
C GLY A 192 -8.81 -18.95 18.92
N ILE A 193 -9.13 -20.23 18.67
CA ILE A 193 -9.46 -21.20 19.74
C ILE A 193 -8.24 -21.48 20.63
N ASP A 194 -7.07 -21.52 20.02
CA ASP A 194 -5.81 -21.71 20.73
C ASP A 194 -5.18 -20.34 21.05
N ASP A 195 -4.82 -20.11 22.31
CA ASP A 195 -4.11 -18.89 22.74
C ASP A 195 -2.87 -18.65 21.85
N ASN A 196 -2.72 -17.43 21.34
CA ASN A 196 -1.71 -16.98 20.35
C ASN A 196 -1.94 -17.39 18.88
N GLU A 197 -3.07 -18.03 18.54
CA GLU A 197 -3.48 -18.20 17.14
C GLU A 197 -4.00 -16.88 16.56
N ASN A 198 -3.09 -16.05 16.05
CA ASN A 198 -3.46 -14.78 15.41
C ASN A 198 -4.43 -15.02 14.25
N THR A 199 -5.67 -14.58 14.44
CA THR A 199 -6.78 -14.74 13.52
C THR A 199 -7.25 -13.37 13.02
N SER A 200 -7.82 -13.33 11.81
CA SER A 200 -8.39 -12.11 11.26
C SER A 200 -9.59 -12.40 10.38
N ALA A 201 -10.57 -11.51 10.40
CA ALA A 201 -11.74 -11.54 9.53
C ALA A 201 -11.99 -10.14 8.95
N SER A 202 -12.71 -10.06 7.83
CA SER A 202 -13.07 -8.80 7.20
C SER A 202 -14.54 -8.78 6.84
N GLU A 203 -15.20 -7.66 7.10
CA GLU A 203 -16.59 -7.41 6.76
C GLU A 203 -16.70 -6.28 5.73
N ASN A 204 -17.59 -6.46 4.74
CA ASN A 204 -17.84 -5.40 3.75
C ASN A 204 -18.73 -4.30 4.36
N LEU A 205 -18.56 -3.05 3.91
CA LEU A 205 -19.37 -1.90 4.41
C LEU A 205 -20.88 -1.97 4.09
N ASN A 206 -21.32 -2.99 3.37
CA ASN A 206 -22.71 -3.25 3.00
C ASN A 206 -23.30 -4.50 3.67
N ALA A 207 -22.60 -5.10 4.63
CA ALA A 207 -23.11 -6.23 5.42
C ALA A 207 -24.34 -5.83 6.23
N GLU A 208 -25.26 -6.79 6.44
CA GLU A 208 -26.57 -6.52 7.06
C GLU A 208 -26.46 -6.17 8.56
N ASN A 209 -25.43 -6.68 9.23
CA ASN A 209 -25.12 -6.46 10.64
C ASN A 209 -24.17 -5.27 10.88
N LEU A 210 -23.91 -4.48 9.83
CA LEU A 210 -23.01 -3.33 9.89
C LEU A 210 -23.74 -2.07 9.42
N THR A 211 -23.86 -1.11 10.32
CA THR A 211 -24.29 0.26 9.98
C THR A 211 -23.06 1.14 9.81
N PHE A 212 -22.97 1.79 8.66
CA PHE A 212 -21.88 2.72 8.31
C PHE A 212 -22.50 4.03 7.84
N ASP A 213 -22.69 4.93 8.78
CA ASP A 213 -23.31 6.22 8.55
C ASP A 213 -22.24 7.28 8.48
N ILE A 214 -22.23 8.04 7.39
CA ILE A 214 -21.29 9.14 7.23
C ILE A 214 -22.07 10.43 7.39
N THR A 215 -21.67 11.22 8.37
CA THR A 215 -22.22 12.54 8.61
C THR A 215 -21.56 13.51 7.63
N TYR A 216 -22.35 14.05 6.71
CA TYR A 216 -21.92 15.05 5.74
C TYR A 216 -22.83 16.29 5.79
N PRO A 217 -22.41 17.44 5.24
CA PRO A 217 -23.32 18.52 4.91
C PRO A 217 -24.48 17.99 4.05
N GLN A 218 -25.71 18.49 4.24
CA GLN A 218 -26.99 17.91 3.75
C GLN A 218 -27.14 17.75 2.22
N ASP A 219 -26.11 18.04 1.44
CA ASP A 219 -26.19 18.19 -0.02
C ASP A 219 -25.67 16.96 -0.79
N ILE A 220 -25.24 15.88 -0.11
CA ILE A 220 -24.67 14.66 -0.73
C ILE A 220 -25.71 13.54 -0.80
N GLN A 221 -26.08 13.12 -2.02
CA GLN A 221 -27.10 12.09 -2.26
C GLN A 221 -26.65 10.64 -1.98
N ASP A 222 -25.35 10.34 -2.09
CA ASP A 222 -24.79 9.02 -1.78
C ASP A 222 -23.45 9.15 -1.04
N PRO A 223 -23.52 9.34 0.29
CA PRO A 223 -22.36 9.58 1.11
C PRO A 223 -21.32 8.43 1.05
N LYS A 224 -21.76 7.19 0.85
CA LYS A 224 -20.88 6.01 0.73
C LYS A 224 -20.09 6.00 -0.58
N LYS A 225 -20.66 6.50 -1.69
CA LYS A 225 -19.93 6.67 -2.96
C LYS A 225 -18.92 7.83 -2.94
N GLU A 226 -19.14 8.83 -2.11
CA GLU A 226 -18.23 9.96 -1.95
C GLU A 226 -17.14 9.73 -0.90
N ALA A 227 -17.22 8.64 -0.14
CA ALA A 227 -16.15 8.14 0.72
C ALA A 227 -14.99 7.54 -0.10
N LYS A 228 -14.39 8.35 -0.97
CA LYS A 228 -13.26 7.95 -1.81
C LYS A 228 -11.99 8.03 -0.97
N VAL A 229 -11.51 6.88 -0.51
CA VAL A 229 -10.10 6.70 -0.18
C VAL A 229 -9.41 6.13 -1.41
N GLY A 230 -8.68 6.97 -2.13
CA GLY A 230 -8.14 6.64 -3.45
C GLY A 230 -6.71 7.11 -3.66
N PHE A 231 -5.97 6.36 -4.48
CA PHE A 231 -4.59 6.66 -4.84
C PHE A 231 -4.48 7.09 -6.32
N ASN A 232 -5.53 7.72 -6.86
CA ASN A 232 -5.58 8.17 -8.24
C ASN A 232 -4.98 9.57 -8.38
N GLY A 233 -3.95 9.74 -9.20
CA GLY A 233 -3.32 11.05 -9.38
C GLY A 233 -1.82 11.02 -9.68
N LEU A 234 -1.26 12.21 -9.81
CA LEU A 234 0.17 12.40 -10.06
C LEU A 234 1.00 12.05 -8.82
N TYR A 235 2.12 11.37 -9.05
CA TYR A 235 3.12 11.12 -8.02
C TYR A 235 4.51 11.50 -8.52
N PHE A 236 5.38 11.84 -7.58
CA PHE A 236 6.79 12.09 -7.84
C PHE A 236 7.65 11.46 -6.76
N SER A 237 8.87 11.09 -7.13
CA SER A 237 9.82 10.52 -6.19
C SER A 237 11.25 10.82 -6.56
N PHE A 238 12.11 10.80 -5.55
CA PHE A 238 13.55 10.91 -5.67
C PHE A 238 14.18 9.79 -4.86
N GLY A 239 15.25 9.20 -5.37
CA GLY A 239 15.89 8.07 -4.73
C GLY A 239 17.34 7.90 -5.09
N VAL A 240 17.95 6.96 -4.37
CA VAL A 240 19.32 6.50 -4.58
C VAL A 240 19.32 5.01 -4.87
N SER A 241 20.21 4.59 -5.75
CA SER A 241 20.41 3.19 -6.10
C SER A 241 21.84 2.79 -5.75
N VAL A 242 22.01 1.70 -5.00
CA VAL A 242 23.31 1.20 -4.54
C VAL A 242 23.53 -0.21 -5.07
N ASN A 243 24.62 -0.43 -5.80
CA ASN A 243 25.07 -1.77 -6.17
C ASN A 243 25.99 -2.30 -5.06
N ILE A 244 25.47 -3.24 -4.27
CA ILE A 244 26.14 -3.73 -3.06
C ILE A 244 27.34 -4.63 -3.40
N PHE A 245 27.36 -5.25 -4.58
CA PHE A 245 28.45 -6.17 -4.96
C PHE A 245 29.77 -5.47 -5.29
N HIS A 246 29.75 -4.17 -5.60
CA HIS A 246 30.97 -3.35 -5.84
C HIS A 246 31.32 -2.42 -4.67
N PHE A 247 30.68 -2.56 -3.51
CA PHE A 247 31.01 -1.75 -2.33
C PHE A 247 32.09 -2.39 -1.44
N PHE A 248 32.39 -3.67 -1.66
CA PHE A 248 33.35 -4.46 -0.88
C PHE A 248 34.62 -4.84 -1.67
N GLU A 249 34.82 -4.27 -2.86
CA GLU A 249 36.06 -4.34 -3.65
C GLU A 249 36.82 -3.01 -3.56
#